data_AF-A0A4R1CIX8-F1
#
_entry.id   AF-A0A4R1CIX8-F1
#
_cell.length_a   1.000
_cell.length_b   1.000
_cell.length_c   1.000
_cell.angle_alpha   90.00
_cell.angle_beta   90.00
_cell.angle_gamma   90.00
#
_symmetry.space_group_name_H-M   'P 1'
#
loop_
_entity.id
_entity.type
_entity.pdbx_description
1 polymer ?
#
loop_
_entity_poly.entity_id
_entity_poly.type
_entity_poly.pdbx_seq_one_letter_code
_entity_poly.pdbx_strand_id
1 'polypeptide(L)'
;MANSLTARRRGDNGFTLIELLIVIVILGVLAAIVVFSVRGIVDRGDKAACQANYESALTAAEAYYAKNGTDAATWGDLKPGFLHSDPSNTGKANIDVGGTPAAPTKGSSC
;
A
#
# COMPACT_ATOMS: atom_id res chain seq x y z
N MET A 1 40.88 -31.63 54.10
CA MET A 1 40.69 -30.53 53.14
C MET A 1 39.24 -30.56 52.73
N ALA A 2 38.43 -29.68 53.33
CA ALA A 2 36.98 -29.68 53.17
C ALA A 2 36.60 -29.13 51.78
N ASN A 3 35.64 -29.83 51.18
CA ASN A 3 35.02 -29.60 49.89
C ASN A 3 34.09 -28.38 49.93
N SER A 4 34.11 -27.52 48.91
CA SER A 4 33.05 -26.52 48.71
C SER A 4 32.73 -26.35 47.22
N LEU A 5 31.93 -27.27 46.69
CA LEU A 5 31.24 -27.10 45.41
C LEU A 5 30.05 -26.15 45.63
N THR A 6 30.29 -24.85 45.50
CA THR A 6 29.24 -23.83 45.56
C THR A 6 28.33 -23.98 44.34
N ALA A 7 27.20 -24.65 44.53
CA ALA A 7 26.14 -24.79 43.54
C ALA A 7 25.51 -23.44 43.19
N ARG A 8 25.73 -22.96 41.97
CA ARG A 8 24.93 -21.87 41.39
C ARG A 8 23.58 -22.44 40.95
N ARG A 9 22.57 -22.36 41.83
CA ARG A 9 21.17 -22.47 41.40
C ARG A 9 20.81 -21.17 40.67
N ARG A 10 20.98 -21.17 39.35
CA ARG A 10 20.33 -20.18 38.48
C ARG A 10 18.83 -20.39 38.61
N GLY A 11 18.13 -19.33 39.02
CA GLY A 11 16.68 -19.34 39.12
C GLY A 11 16.07 -19.44 37.74
N ASP A 12 15.80 -20.67 37.31
CA ASP A 12 14.95 -20.96 36.17
C ASP A 12 13.50 -20.69 36.59
N ASN A 13 13.13 -19.40 36.62
CA ASN A 13 11.74 -18.98 36.71
C ASN A 13 11.10 -19.25 35.35
N GLY A 14 10.55 -20.45 35.18
CA GLY A 14 9.81 -20.83 33.98
C GLY A 14 8.55 -19.98 33.82
N PHE A 15 8.27 -19.57 32.58
CA PHE A 15 6.98 -18.97 32.22
C PHE A 15 5.84 -19.91 32.61
N THR A 16 4.84 -19.37 33.28
CA THR A 16 3.66 -20.16 33.63
C THR A 16 2.84 -20.43 32.36
N LEU A 17 2.24 -21.63 32.24
CA LEU A 17 1.37 -21.94 31.08
C LEU A 17 0.20 -20.94 30.96
N ILE A 18 -0.26 -20.40 32.10
CA ILE A 18 -1.32 -19.41 32.14
C ILE A 18 -0.87 -18.03 31.61
N GLU A 19 0.38 -17.63 31.82
CA GLU A 19 0.94 -16.41 31.21
C GLU A 19 0.93 -16.49 29.68
N LEU A 20 1.34 -17.63 29.11
CA LEU A 20 1.32 -17.78 27.67
C LEU A 20 -0.11 -17.88 27.11
N LEU A 21 -1.03 -18.50 27.87
CA LEU A 21 -2.42 -18.62 27.48
C LEU A 21 -3.12 -17.26 27.38
N ILE A 22 -2.99 -16.39 28.38
CA ILE A 22 -3.67 -15.08 28.33
C ILE A 22 -3.08 -14.19 27.24
N VAL A 23 -1.78 -14.30 26.95
CA VAL A 23 -1.12 -13.52 25.91
C VAL A 23 -1.66 -13.86 24.53
N ILE A 24 -1.77 -15.15 24.18
CA ILE A 24 -2.32 -15.54 22.86
C ILE A 24 -3.79 -15.17 22.72
N VAL A 25 -4.56 -15.16 23.82
CA VAL A 25 -5.95 -14.70 23.82
C VAL A 25 -6.02 -13.21 23.49
N ILE A 26 -5.21 -12.38 24.16
CA ILE A 26 -5.15 -10.94 23.89
C ILE A 26 -4.68 -10.68 22.45
N LEU A 27 -3.61 -11.36 22.00
CA LEU A 27 -3.11 -11.24 20.63
C LEU A 27 -4.16 -11.66 19.59
N GLY A 28 -4.95 -12.69 19.88
CA GLY A 28 -6.05 -13.13 19.01
C GLY A 28 -7.14 -12.08 18.86
N VAL A 29 -7.56 -11.45 19.96
CA VAL A 29 -8.57 -10.37 19.94
C VAL A 29 -8.04 -9.14 19.19
N LEU A 30 -6.81 -8.72 19.47
CA LEU A 30 -6.19 -7.58 18.80
C LEU A 30 -6.04 -7.81 17.29
N ALA A 31 -5.57 -9.01 16.89
CA ALA A 31 -5.41 -9.35 15.47
C ALA A 31 -6.74 -9.31 14.70
N ALA A 32 -7.83 -9.81 15.30
CA ALA A 32 -9.15 -9.77 14.67
C ALA A 32 -9.63 -8.35 14.35
N ILE A 33 -9.47 -7.41 15.29
CA ILE A 33 -9.85 -6.00 15.10
C ILE A 33 -8.99 -5.34 14.01
N VAL A 34 -7.67 -5.60 14.02
CA VAL A 34 -6.73 -5.02 13.06
C VAL A 34 -7.07 -5.42 11.62
N VAL A 35 -7.45 -6.68 11.36
CA VAL A 35 -7.77 -7.14 10.00
C VAL A 35 -8.91 -6.33 9.39
N PHE A 36 -10.00 -6.10 10.12
CA PHE A 36 -11.13 -5.30 9.62
C PHE A 36 -10.76 -3.82 9.47
N SER A 37 -9.97 -3.28 10.40
CA SER A 37 -9.51 -1.89 10.36
C SER A 37 -8.60 -1.60 9.15
N VAL A 38 -7.63 -2.48 8.88
CA VAL A 38 -6.65 -2.30 7.80
C VAL A 38 -7.29 -2.39 6.42
N ARG A 39 -8.25 -3.30 6.20
CA ARG A 39 -8.94 -3.41 4.90
C ARG A 39 -9.56 -2.08 4.45
N GLY A 40 -10.26 -1.39 5.34
CA GLY A 40 -10.86 -0.09 5.02
C GLY A 40 -9.84 1.06 4.83
N ILE A 41 -8.63 0.93 5.37
CA ILE A 41 -7.54 1.89 5.13
C ILE A 41 -6.92 1.64 3.75
N VAL A 42 -6.67 0.38 3.41
CA VAL A 42 -6.12 -0.01 2.09
C VAL A 42 -7.07 0.42 0.97
N ASP A 43 -8.38 0.17 1.10
CA ASP A 43 -9.35 0.57 0.06
C ASP A 43 -9.42 2.09 -0.13
N ARG A 44 -9.19 2.88 0.92
CA ARG A 44 -9.12 4.35 0.83
C ARG A 44 -7.80 4.82 0.23
N GLY A 45 -6.70 4.14 0.58
CA GLY A 45 -5.37 4.38 0.02
C GLY A 45 -5.34 4.11 -1.48
N ASP A 46 -5.91 2.99 -1.92
CA ASP A 46 -6.02 2.62 -3.33
C ASP A 46 -6.79 3.71 -4.12
N LYS A 47 -7.95 4.14 -3.61
CA LYS A 47 -8.73 5.24 -4.22
C LYS A 47 -7.97 6.57 -4.30
N ALA A 48 -7.27 6.94 -3.23
CA ALA A 48 -6.51 8.18 -3.20
C ALA A 48 -5.32 8.13 -4.17
N ALA A 49 -4.64 6.99 -4.27
CA ALA A 49 -3.55 6.78 -5.21
C ALA A 49 -4.05 6.87 -6.67
N CYS A 50 -5.20 6.26 -6.97
CA CYS A 50 -5.80 6.36 -8.30
C CYS A 50 -6.16 7.80 -8.67
N GLN A 51 -6.78 8.55 -7.76
CA GLN A 51 -7.09 9.95 -8.01
C GLN A 51 -5.82 10.78 -8.29
N ALA A 52 -4.77 10.60 -7.48
CA ALA A 52 -3.50 11.31 -7.70
C ALA A 52 -2.84 10.94 -9.04
N ASN A 53 -2.91 9.66 -9.42
CA ASN A 53 -2.41 9.14 -10.69
C ASN A 53 -3.19 9.72 -11.89
N TYR A 54 -4.52 9.82 -11.77
CA TYR A 54 -5.38 10.43 -12.78
C TYR A 54 -5.07 11.93 -12.97
N GLU A 55 -4.96 12.69 -11.87
CA GLU A 55 -4.62 14.12 -11.93
C GLU A 55 -3.24 14.35 -12.57
N SER A 56 -2.27 13.47 -12.27
CA SER A 56 -0.95 13.50 -12.89
C SER A 56 -1.02 13.23 -14.41
N ALA A 57 -1.82 12.25 -14.83
CA ALA A 57 -2.03 11.93 -16.24
C ALA A 57 -2.73 13.05 -17.00
N LEU A 58 -3.77 13.65 -16.40
CA LEU A 58 -4.50 14.80 -16.95
C LEU A 58 -3.55 15.98 -17.17
N THR A 59 -2.79 16.35 -16.13
CA THR A 59 -1.83 17.47 -16.20
C THR A 59 -0.81 17.25 -17.31
N ALA A 60 -0.35 16.01 -17.49
CA ALA A 60 0.59 15.67 -18.54
C ALA A 60 -0.03 15.69 -19.95
N ALA A 61 -1.27 15.22 -20.09
CA ALA A 61 -2.01 15.28 -21.36
C ALA A 61 -2.29 16.73 -21.77
N GLU A 62 -2.69 17.59 -20.81
CA GLU A 62 -2.89 19.03 -21.03
C GLU A 62 -1.58 19.72 -21.42
N ALA A 63 -0.48 19.40 -20.75
CA ALA A 63 0.84 19.93 -21.09
C ALA A 63 1.30 19.48 -22.49
N TYR A 64 1.00 18.23 -22.88
CA TYR A 64 1.26 17.72 -24.23
C TYR A 64 0.44 18.47 -25.28
N TYR A 65 -0.86 18.66 -25.03
CA TYR A 65 -1.74 19.41 -25.91
C TYR A 65 -1.29 20.86 -26.08
N ALA A 66 -0.92 21.53 -24.97
CA ALA A 66 -0.42 22.89 -25.00
C ALA A 66 0.86 23.06 -25.83
N LYS A 67 1.71 22.03 -25.89
CA LYS A 67 2.95 22.04 -26.66
C LYS A 67 2.74 21.67 -28.14
N ASN A 68 1.93 20.64 -28.41
CA ASN A 68 1.86 20.02 -29.73
C ASN A 68 0.58 20.38 -30.52
N GLY A 69 -0.41 21.00 -29.86
CA GLY A 69 -1.70 21.37 -30.46
C GLY A 69 -2.61 20.18 -30.78
N THR A 70 -2.24 18.97 -30.33
CA THR A 70 -2.96 17.72 -30.56
C THR A 70 -3.01 16.92 -29.26
N ASP A 71 -4.08 16.16 -29.06
CA ASP A 71 -4.18 15.24 -27.93
C ASP A 71 -3.13 14.12 -28.04
N ALA A 72 -2.69 13.61 -26.89
CA ALA A 72 -1.87 12.42 -26.86
C ALA A 72 -2.71 11.19 -27.23
N ALA A 73 -2.17 10.28 -28.04
CA ALA A 73 -2.86 9.06 -28.42
C ALA A 73 -2.40 7.87 -27.58
N THR A 74 -1.19 7.92 -27.05
CA THR A 74 -0.56 6.84 -26.31
C THR A 74 0.26 7.36 -25.12
N TRP A 75 0.51 6.48 -24.16
CA TRP A 75 1.47 6.76 -23.07
C TRP A 75 2.89 7.03 -23.56
N GLY A 76 3.22 6.60 -24.79
CA GLY A 76 4.50 6.90 -25.44
C GLY A 76 4.65 8.36 -25.82
N ASP A 77 3.55 9.11 -25.95
CA ASP A 77 3.60 10.53 -26.31
C ASP A 77 3.90 11.41 -25.08
N LEU A 78 3.51 10.93 -23.89
CA LEU A 78 3.73 11.62 -22.61
C LEU A 78 5.13 11.35 -22.04
N LYS A 79 5.80 10.28 -22.49
CA LYS A 79 7.10 9.82 -22.01
C LYS A 79 8.17 9.82 -23.11
N PRO A 80 9.42 10.21 -22.83
CA PRO A 80 9.88 10.98 -21.67
C PRO A 80 9.68 12.48 -21.93
N GLY A 81 8.99 13.18 -21.01
CA GLY A 81 8.91 14.64 -21.08
C GLY A 81 7.85 15.24 -20.15
N PHE A 82 6.63 14.73 -20.24
CA PHE A 82 5.49 15.21 -19.45
C PHE A 82 5.22 14.32 -18.24
N LEU A 83 5.56 13.03 -18.33
CA LEU A 83 5.57 12.08 -17.21
C LEU A 83 6.89 11.33 -17.12
N HIS A 84 7.26 10.99 -15.88
CA HIS A 84 8.43 10.14 -15.58
C HIS A 84 8.10 8.65 -15.75
N SER A 85 6.90 8.23 -15.38
CA SER A 85 6.45 6.85 -15.42
C SER A 85 4.98 6.75 -15.76
N ASP A 86 4.56 5.60 -16.26
CA ASP A 86 3.16 5.31 -16.54
C ASP A 86 2.36 5.12 -15.23
N PRO A 87 1.34 5.94 -14.95
CA PRO A 87 0.53 5.75 -13.75
C PRO A 87 -0.43 4.55 -13.86
N SER A 88 -0.69 4.03 -15.07
CA SER A 88 -1.60 2.88 -15.29
C SER A 88 -1.01 1.52 -14.88
N ASN A 89 0.31 1.41 -14.76
CA ASN A 89 0.99 0.15 -14.41
C ASN A 89 1.02 -0.16 -12.89
N THR A 90 0.19 0.51 -12.09
CA THR A 90 0.10 0.27 -10.64
C THR A 90 -0.80 -0.94 -10.29
N GLY A 91 -1.25 -1.72 -11.27
CA GLY A 91 -2.02 -2.97 -11.07
C GLY A 91 -3.44 -2.76 -10.53
N LYS A 92 -3.85 -1.50 -10.41
CA LYS A 92 -5.07 -1.06 -9.73
C LYS A 92 -5.87 -0.03 -10.50
N ALA A 93 -5.35 0.55 -11.58
CA ALA A 93 -6.03 1.58 -12.37
C ALA A 93 -5.72 1.46 -13.87
N ASN A 94 -6.76 1.29 -14.70
CA ASN A 94 -6.64 1.50 -16.15
C ASN A 94 -6.92 2.98 -16.43
N ILE A 95 -5.86 3.76 -16.57
CA ILE A 95 -5.96 5.15 -17.05
C ILE A 95 -5.70 5.08 -18.55
N ASP A 96 -6.65 5.54 -19.35
CA ASP A 96 -6.51 5.59 -20.81
C ASP A 96 -6.21 7.03 -21.24
N VAL A 97 -5.16 7.21 -22.06
CA VAL A 97 -4.77 8.51 -22.63
C VAL A 97 -5.31 8.72 -24.05
N GLY A 98 -5.87 7.68 -24.67
CA GLY A 98 -6.42 7.73 -26.03
C GLY A 98 -7.80 8.38 -26.07
N GLY A 99 -7.86 9.70 -25.88
CA GLY A 99 -9.09 10.50 -25.73
C GLY A 99 -9.08 11.30 -24.43
N THR A 100 -10.04 12.24 -24.26
CA THR A 100 -10.18 13.01 -23.00
C THR A 100 -10.08 12.03 -21.82
N PRO A 101 -9.13 12.20 -20.89
CA PRO A 101 -8.91 11.24 -19.81
C PRO A 101 -10.24 10.97 -19.13
N ALA A 102 -10.80 9.78 -19.35
CA ALA A 102 -12.08 9.43 -18.77
C ALA A 102 -11.84 9.29 -17.26
N ALA A 103 -12.62 10.00 -16.46
CA ALA A 103 -12.51 9.90 -15.01
C ALA A 103 -12.58 8.42 -14.60
N PRO A 104 -11.76 7.98 -13.62
CA PRO A 104 -11.77 6.61 -13.13
C PRO A 104 -13.19 6.16 -12.80
N THR A 105 -13.72 5.18 -13.55
CA THR A 105 -15.11 4.74 -13.37
C THR A 105 -15.19 3.84 -12.13
N LYS A 106 -16.12 4.20 -11.23
CA LYS A 106 -16.32 3.57 -9.92
C LYS A 106 -16.81 2.13 -10.09
N GLY A 107 -15.90 1.16 -10.23
CA GLY A 107 -16.26 -0.26 -10.26
C GLY A 107 -15.29 -1.20 -10.97
N SER A 108 -14.46 -0.68 -11.86
CA SER A 108 -13.35 -1.44 -12.46
C SER A 108 -12.07 -0.80 -12.01
N SER A 109 -11.48 -1.33 -10.93
CA SER A 109 -10.11 -1.03 -10.49
C SER A 109 -9.72 0.43 -10.70
N CYS A 110 -10.06 1.24 -9.70
CA CYS A 110 -9.49 2.54 -9.41
C CYS A 110 -9.04 2.47 -7.96
#